data_AF-A0A813AYB1-F1
#
_entry.id   AF-A0A813AYB1-F1
#
_cell.length_a   1.000
_cell.length_b   1.000
_cell.length_c   1.000
_cell.angle_alpha   90.00
_cell.angle_beta   90.00
_cell.angle_gamma   90.00
#
_symmetry.space_group_name_H-M   'P 1'
#
loop_
_entity.id
_entity.type
_entity.pdbx_description
1 polymer ?
#
loop_
_entity_poly.entity_id
_entity_poly.type
_entity_poly.pdbx_seq_one_letter_code
_entity_poly.pdbx_strand_id
1 'polypeptide(L)'
;MRGQERQEETPERLEPLGAGSGAADIEYEQFMKAKEVQRVMFQQENKTIVHQCADTDIIEATTGSIACIDGNQAAAHVAYALSDCAFIYPITPSSPMGEMVDEWAAQGLINCYGQKLSVTEMQSEAGAAGALHGALKAGAFSTTFTASQGLLLMIPNMYKIAGELLPCVMHVAARALAGQALSIFGDHS
;
A
#
# COMPACT_ATOMS: atom_id res chain seq x y z
N MET A 1 24.55 -39.62 18.54
CA MET A 1 25.37 -38.77 17.65
C MET A 1 24.64 -37.45 17.50
N ARG A 2 25.36 -36.34 17.69
CA ARG A 2 24.82 -35.00 17.99
C ARG A 2 24.09 -34.40 16.79
N GLY A 3 22.97 -33.73 17.08
CA GLY A 3 22.27 -32.88 16.11
C GLY A 3 23.16 -31.71 15.68
N GLN A 4 23.15 -31.41 14.40
CA GLN A 4 23.70 -30.17 13.87
C GLN A 4 22.55 -29.16 13.80
N GLU A 5 22.60 -28.18 14.69
CA GLU A 5 21.74 -27.01 14.69
C GLU A 5 21.98 -26.23 13.38
N ARG A 6 20.88 -25.95 12.67
CA ARG A 6 20.89 -25.08 11.49
C ARG A 6 21.06 -23.66 11.99
N GLN A 7 22.17 -23.01 11.63
CA GLN A 7 22.46 -21.63 12.02
C GLN A 7 21.41 -20.70 11.39
N GLU A 8 20.75 -19.90 12.22
CA GLU A 8 19.88 -18.80 11.79
C GLU A 8 20.78 -17.65 11.30
N GLU A 9 20.76 -17.37 9.99
CA GLU A 9 21.37 -16.16 9.44
C GLU A 9 20.41 -14.98 9.65
N THR A 10 20.79 -14.06 10.55
CA THR A 10 20.13 -12.78 10.76
C THR A 10 20.32 -11.89 9.52
N PRO A 11 19.28 -11.25 8.96
CA PRO A 11 19.45 -10.39 7.80
C PRO A 11 20.25 -9.13 8.18
N GLU A 12 21.38 -8.94 7.49
CA GLU A 12 22.27 -7.78 7.68
C GLU A 12 21.54 -6.46 7.31
N ARG A 13 21.68 -5.47 8.21
CA ARG A 13 21.16 -4.11 8.05
C ARG A 13 21.91 -3.40 6.92
N LEU A 14 21.20 -2.99 5.87
CA LEU A 14 21.80 -2.26 4.74
C LEU A 14 22.43 -0.94 5.20
N GLU A 15 23.72 -0.76 4.91
CA GLU A 15 24.43 0.50 5.15
C GLU A 15 24.05 1.56 4.11
N PRO A 16 23.91 2.85 4.48
CA PRO A 16 23.59 3.91 3.53
C PRO A 16 24.87 4.56 3.04
N LEU A 17 25.23 4.46 1.74
CA LEU A 17 26.35 5.26 1.23
C LEU A 17 26.32 5.54 -0.28
N GLY A 18 26.58 6.80 -0.63
CA GLY A 18 27.33 7.18 -1.83
C GLY A 18 26.53 7.74 -3.00
N ALA A 19 26.55 9.06 -3.16
CA ALA A 19 26.05 9.75 -4.35
C ALA A 19 26.88 9.40 -5.60
N GLY A 20 26.27 8.78 -6.61
CA GLY A 20 26.91 8.51 -7.90
C GLY A 20 25.94 8.01 -8.98
N SER A 21 25.64 8.90 -9.94
CA SER A 21 25.22 8.74 -11.36
C SER A 21 24.43 7.52 -11.90
N GLY A 22 23.84 6.65 -11.07
CA GLY A 22 23.15 5.43 -11.52
C GLY A 22 21.66 5.36 -11.18
N ALA A 23 20.99 6.50 -10.99
CA ALA A 23 19.67 6.56 -10.35
C ALA A 23 18.62 5.55 -10.89
N ALA A 24 18.55 5.35 -12.21
CA ALA A 24 17.59 4.41 -12.81
C ALA A 24 17.96 2.93 -12.62
N ASP A 25 19.25 2.59 -12.70
CA ASP A 25 19.73 1.22 -12.50
C ASP A 25 19.70 0.84 -11.00
N ILE A 26 19.94 1.82 -10.13
CA ILE A 26 19.84 1.70 -8.67
C ILE A 26 18.38 1.52 -8.24
N GLU A 27 17.44 2.28 -8.82
CA GLU A 27 16.01 2.09 -8.56
C GLU A 27 15.52 0.72 -9.03
N TYR A 28 15.98 0.24 -10.19
CA TYR A 28 15.62 -1.09 -10.69
C TYR A 28 16.20 -2.21 -9.81
N GLU A 29 17.46 -2.08 -9.39
CA GLU A 29 18.05 -3.01 -8.43
C GLU A 29 17.35 -2.96 -7.07
N GLN A 30 16.98 -1.79 -6.58
CA GLN A 30 16.22 -1.63 -5.34
C GLN A 30 14.84 -2.26 -5.47
N PHE A 31 14.15 -2.04 -6.57
CA PHE A 31 12.87 -2.66 -6.89
C PHE A 31 13.00 -4.19 -6.98
N MET A 32 14.04 -4.71 -7.62
CA MET A 32 14.27 -6.16 -7.72
C MET A 32 14.69 -6.77 -6.40
N LYS A 33 15.53 -6.09 -5.62
CA LYS A 33 15.90 -6.50 -4.27
C LYS A 33 14.71 -6.47 -3.35
N ALA A 34 13.85 -5.46 -3.42
CA ALA A 34 12.67 -5.39 -2.59
C ALA A 34 11.56 -6.32 -3.08
N LYS A 35 11.50 -6.69 -4.37
CA LYS A 35 10.70 -7.81 -4.87
C LYS A 35 11.21 -9.15 -4.33
N GLU A 36 12.53 -9.33 -4.26
CA GLU A 36 13.16 -10.53 -3.67
C GLU A 36 13.02 -10.54 -2.14
N VAL A 37 13.12 -9.41 -1.45
CA VAL A 37 12.87 -9.29 -0.01
C VAL A 37 11.38 -9.44 0.26
N GLN A 38 10.48 -8.93 -0.59
CA GLN A 38 9.06 -9.30 -0.55
C GLN A 38 8.91 -10.81 -0.71
N ARG A 39 9.56 -11.43 -1.70
CA ARG A 39 9.54 -12.89 -1.94
C ARG A 39 10.08 -13.70 -0.75
N VAL A 40 11.16 -13.26 -0.11
CA VAL A 40 11.83 -13.93 1.00
C VAL A 40 11.15 -13.66 2.35
N MET A 41 10.62 -12.45 2.58
CA MET A 41 9.78 -12.15 3.75
C MET A 41 8.43 -12.86 3.68
N PHE A 42 7.86 -13.03 2.47
CA PHE A 42 6.71 -13.92 2.24
C PHE A 42 7.03 -15.39 2.52
N GLN A 43 8.32 -15.79 2.45
CA GLN A 43 8.79 -17.15 2.74
C GLN A 43 9.17 -17.35 4.22
N GLN A 44 9.55 -16.29 4.95
CA GLN A 44 10.15 -16.41 6.30
C GLN A 44 9.25 -15.94 7.45
N GLU A 45 8.31 -15.01 7.24
CA GLU A 45 7.35 -14.60 8.27
C GLU A 45 5.91 -14.83 7.82
N ASN A 46 5.29 -15.82 8.47
CA ASN A 46 3.94 -16.34 8.25
C ASN A 46 2.83 -15.33 8.61
N LYS A 47 2.74 -14.18 7.93
CA LYS A 47 1.63 -13.20 8.08
C LYS A 47 1.43 -12.35 6.82
N THR A 48 0.58 -12.80 5.89
CA THR A 48 -0.45 -12.07 5.08
C THR A 48 -0.88 -12.90 3.86
N ILE A 49 -2.11 -12.99 3.37
CA ILE A 49 -3.40 -12.32 3.60
C ILE A 49 -4.46 -13.44 3.63
N VAL A 50 -5.26 -13.48 4.69
CA VAL A 50 -6.45 -14.32 5.00
C VAL A 50 -6.87 -15.42 4.01
N HIS A 51 -6.63 -16.68 4.38
CA HIS A 51 -7.67 -17.70 4.58
C HIS A 51 -7.09 -18.84 5.44
N GLN A 52 -7.58 -18.98 6.67
CA GLN A 52 -7.40 -20.20 7.45
C GLN A 52 -8.21 -21.31 6.74
N CYS A 53 -7.52 -22.26 6.10
CA CYS A 53 -8.12 -23.49 5.59
C CYS A 53 -7.44 -24.67 6.31
N ALA A 54 -8.26 -25.59 6.79
CA ALA A 54 -8.01 -26.33 8.02
C ALA A 54 -6.90 -27.40 7.99
N ASP A 55 -6.30 -27.81 6.87
CA ASP A 55 -5.72 -29.16 6.84
C ASP A 55 -4.46 -29.41 5.96
N THR A 56 -3.62 -28.42 5.59
CA THR A 56 -2.28 -28.73 4.99
C THR A 56 -1.33 -27.51 4.90
N ASP A 57 -0.07 -27.69 5.34
CA ASP A 57 0.92 -26.63 5.67
C ASP A 57 1.90 -26.23 4.54
N ILE A 58 1.45 -25.93 3.31
CA ILE A 58 2.34 -25.41 2.24
C ILE A 58 1.60 -24.41 1.35
N ILE A 59 2.17 -23.21 1.13
CA ILE A 59 1.82 -22.32 0.01
C ILE A 59 3.11 -21.97 -0.78
N GLU A 60 3.22 -22.52 -1.99
CA GLU A 60 4.29 -22.22 -2.95
C GLU A 60 4.00 -20.91 -3.70
N ALA A 61 5.05 -20.13 -3.99
CA ALA A 61 5.00 -19.09 -5.02
C ALA A 61 4.88 -19.74 -6.41
N THR A 62 3.69 -20.22 -6.74
CA THR A 62 3.42 -20.80 -8.05
C THR A 62 3.23 -19.66 -9.03
N THR A 63 3.85 -19.76 -10.21
CA THR A 63 3.44 -18.99 -11.37
C THR A 63 1.95 -19.29 -11.62
N GLY A 64 1.04 -18.45 -11.11
CA GLY A 64 -0.42 -18.65 -11.20
C GLY A 64 -1.20 -18.80 -9.88
N SER A 65 -0.91 -18.03 -8.82
CA SER A 65 -1.85 -17.96 -7.69
C SER A 65 -3.10 -17.15 -8.09
N ILE A 66 -4.20 -17.87 -8.31
CA ILE A 66 -5.53 -17.27 -8.52
C ILE A 66 -6.19 -17.18 -7.16
N ALA A 67 -6.39 -15.96 -6.67
CA ALA A 67 -7.11 -15.71 -5.43
C ALA A 67 -8.49 -15.11 -5.75
N CYS A 68 -9.53 -15.57 -5.05
CA CYS A 68 -10.84 -14.94 -5.09
C CYS A 68 -10.83 -13.75 -4.13
N ILE A 69 -10.63 -12.55 -4.66
CA ILE A 69 -10.57 -11.29 -3.90
C ILE A 69 -11.61 -10.31 -4.44
N ASP A 70 -12.06 -9.38 -3.60
CA ASP A 70 -12.90 -8.27 -4.06
C ASP A 70 -12.07 -7.14 -4.68
N GLY A 71 -12.74 -6.14 -5.25
CA GLY A 71 -12.08 -5.00 -5.91
C GLY A 71 -11.28 -4.12 -4.94
N ASN A 72 -11.74 -3.98 -3.69
CA ASN A 72 -11.04 -3.20 -2.67
C ASN A 72 -9.73 -3.88 -2.28
N GLN A 73 -9.75 -5.19 -2.08
CA GLN A 73 -8.57 -5.98 -1.73
C GLN A 73 -7.56 -6.00 -2.87
N ALA A 74 -8.02 -6.12 -4.12
CA ALA A 74 -7.16 -6.02 -5.29
C ALA A 74 -6.48 -4.64 -5.40
N ALA A 75 -7.22 -3.56 -5.18
CA ALA A 75 -6.68 -2.20 -5.20
C ALA A 75 -5.70 -1.96 -4.04
N ALA A 76 -6.08 -2.33 -2.82
CA ALA A 76 -5.26 -2.20 -1.63
C ALA A 76 -3.93 -2.96 -1.77
N HIS A 77 -3.96 -4.19 -2.33
CA HIS A 77 -2.75 -5.00 -2.55
C HIS A 77 -1.70 -4.26 -3.38
N VAL A 78 -2.10 -3.66 -4.51
CA VAL A 78 -1.19 -2.90 -5.36
C VAL A 78 -0.78 -1.58 -4.70
N ALA A 79 -1.73 -0.89 -4.05
CA ALA A 79 -1.46 0.35 -3.34
C ALA A 79 -0.41 0.17 -2.25
N TYR A 80 -0.53 -0.89 -1.45
CA TYR A 80 0.39 -1.24 -0.39
C TYR A 80 1.79 -1.54 -0.94
N ALA A 81 1.86 -2.32 -2.02
CA ALA A 81 3.13 -2.69 -2.63
C ALA A 81 3.91 -1.48 -3.16
N LEU A 82 3.24 -0.45 -3.70
CA LEU A 82 3.87 0.66 -4.42
C LEU A 82 3.94 1.99 -3.64
N SER A 83 3.58 2.01 -2.35
CA SER A 83 3.51 3.25 -1.57
C SER A 83 4.35 3.17 -0.30
N ASP A 84 4.89 4.31 0.10
CA ASP A 84 5.61 4.53 1.36
C ASP A 84 4.68 5.05 2.45
N CYS A 85 3.73 5.93 2.07
CA CYS A 85 2.75 6.52 2.97
C CYS A 85 1.32 6.34 2.43
N ALA A 86 0.37 6.13 3.34
CA ALA A 86 -1.05 6.18 3.05
C ALA A 86 -1.75 7.11 4.04
N PHE A 87 -2.36 8.18 3.51
CA PHE A 87 -3.17 9.11 4.30
C PHE A 87 -4.63 8.78 4.07
N ILE A 88 -5.33 8.38 5.13
CA ILE A 88 -6.66 7.80 5.02
C ILE A 88 -7.69 8.58 5.83
N TYR A 89 -8.94 8.46 5.41
CA TYR A 89 -10.11 8.85 6.20
C TYR A 89 -11.27 7.92 5.81
N PRO A 90 -12.00 7.35 6.79
CA PRO A 90 -12.98 6.32 6.50
C PRO A 90 -14.22 6.88 5.79
N ILE A 91 -14.51 6.38 4.59
CA ILE A 91 -15.74 6.63 3.84
C ILE A 91 -16.17 5.38 3.05
N THR A 92 -17.42 4.93 3.22
CA THR A 92 -18.00 3.79 2.49
C THR A 92 -18.14 4.13 1.00
N PRO A 93 -17.87 3.23 0.03
CA PRO A 93 -17.42 1.83 0.16
C PRO A 93 -15.88 1.65 0.12
N SER A 94 -15.09 2.72 0.22
CA SER A 94 -13.62 2.66 0.15
C SER A 94 -12.92 2.33 1.47
N SER A 95 -13.58 2.47 2.63
CA SER A 95 -12.98 2.20 3.95
C SER A 95 -12.24 0.85 4.06
N PRO A 96 -12.74 -0.27 3.50
CA PRO A 96 -12.04 -1.55 3.59
C PRO A 96 -10.60 -1.51 3.04
N MET A 97 -10.34 -0.66 2.03
CA MET A 97 -8.97 -0.50 1.51
C MET A 97 -8.03 0.08 2.57
N GLY A 98 -8.47 1.12 3.28
CA GLY A 98 -7.71 1.75 4.37
C GLY A 98 -7.48 0.80 5.54
N GLU A 99 -8.51 0.05 5.93
CA GLU A 99 -8.46 -0.93 7.01
C GLU A 99 -7.47 -2.07 6.69
N MET A 100 -7.51 -2.61 5.46
CA MET A 100 -6.61 -3.67 5.03
C MET A 100 -5.14 -3.21 5.03
N VAL A 101 -4.85 -2.01 4.52
CA VAL A 101 -3.46 -1.53 4.51
C VAL A 101 -2.92 -1.23 5.90
N ASP A 102 -3.77 -0.74 6.81
CA ASP A 102 -3.40 -0.51 8.20
C ASP A 102 -3.11 -1.83 8.92
N GLU A 103 -3.98 -2.83 8.72
CA GLU A 103 -3.78 -4.18 9.26
C GLU A 103 -2.47 -4.79 8.73
N TRP A 104 -2.20 -4.68 7.44
CA TRP A 104 -0.98 -5.21 6.84
C TRP A 104 0.28 -4.51 7.37
N ALA A 105 0.24 -3.19 7.53
CA ALA A 105 1.33 -2.44 8.18
C ALA A 105 1.56 -2.88 9.62
N ALA A 106 0.49 -3.09 10.40
CA ALA A 106 0.56 -3.58 11.77
C ALA A 106 1.10 -5.01 11.86
N GLN A 107 0.75 -5.88 10.90
CA GLN A 107 1.28 -7.24 10.78
C GLN A 107 2.76 -7.27 10.38
N GLY A 108 3.29 -6.15 9.90
CA GLY A 108 4.71 -5.97 9.59
C GLY A 108 5.09 -6.25 8.15
N LEU A 109 4.11 -6.26 7.25
CA LEU A 109 4.35 -6.42 5.83
C LEU A 109 5.25 -5.31 5.30
N ILE A 110 5.97 -5.64 4.24
CA ILE A 110 6.83 -4.70 3.54
C ILE A 110 6.35 -4.49 2.11
N ASN A 111 6.51 -3.26 1.65
CA ASN A 111 6.25 -2.86 0.28
C ASN A 111 7.41 -3.28 -0.66
N CYS A 112 7.28 -2.94 -1.95
CA CYS A 112 8.32 -3.19 -2.95
C CYS A 112 9.54 -2.26 -2.83
N TYR A 113 9.70 -1.57 -1.70
CA TYR A 113 10.89 -0.79 -1.35
C TYR A 113 11.54 -1.32 -0.06
N GLY A 114 11.03 -2.43 0.50
CA GLY A 114 11.57 -3.07 1.70
C GLY A 114 11.21 -2.37 3.00
N GLN A 115 10.18 -1.52 3.01
CA GLN A 115 9.72 -0.79 4.20
C GLN A 115 8.23 -1.03 4.49
N LYS A 116 7.83 -0.87 5.75
CA LYS A 116 6.42 -0.92 6.13
C LYS A 116 5.72 0.35 5.64
N LEU A 117 4.50 0.20 5.14
CA LEU A 117 3.67 1.35 4.79
C LEU A 117 3.36 2.18 6.04
N SER A 118 3.59 3.49 5.98
CA SER A 118 3.17 4.41 7.03
C SER A 118 1.71 4.81 6.79
N VAL A 119 0.79 4.29 7.60
CA VAL A 119 -0.63 4.63 7.53
C VAL A 119 -0.93 5.70 8.57
N THR A 120 -1.63 6.76 8.17
CA THR A 120 -2.07 7.84 9.07
C THR A 120 -3.50 8.22 8.77
N GLU A 121 -4.37 8.06 9.76
CA GLU A 121 -5.74 8.55 9.71
C GLU A 121 -5.77 10.06 10.00
N MET A 122 -6.42 10.81 9.11
CA MET A 122 -6.55 12.27 9.23
C MET A 122 -7.92 12.65 9.80
N GLN A 123 -8.16 13.94 10.03
CA GLN A 123 -9.45 14.42 10.54
C GLN A 123 -10.56 14.48 9.49
N SER A 124 -10.21 14.48 8.20
CA SER A 124 -11.12 14.48 7.05
C SER A 124 -10.36 14.15 5.76
N GLU A 125 -11.09 13.87 4.66
CA GLU A 125 -10.48 13.67 3.34
C GLU A 125 -9.74 14.92 2.83
N ALA A 126 -10.17 16.12 3.22
CA ALA A 126 -9.42 17.35 2.95
C ALA A 126 -8.05 17.35 3.66
N GLY A 127 -8.02 16.88 4.91
CA GLY A 127 -6.79 16.67 5.68
C GLY A 127 -5.89 15.63 5.04
N ALA A 128 -6.46 14.49 4.64
CA ALA A 128 -5.77 13.42 3.93
C ALA A 128 -5.14 13.92 2.62
N ALA A 129 -5.87 14.69 1.81
CA ALA A 129 -5.34 15.25 0.57
C ALA A 129 -4.22 16.29 0.81
N GLY A 130 -4.29 17.05 1.90
CA GLY A 130 -3.24 17.99 2.28
C GLY A 130 -1.95 17.29 2.73
N ALA A 131 -2.09 16.26 3.57
CA ALA A 131 -0.96 15.43 4.00
C ALA A 131 -0.33 14.68 2.82
N LEU A 132 -1.16 14.12 1.93
CA LEU A 132 -0.76 13.51 0.68
C LEU A 132 0.05 14.48 -0.19
N HIS A 133 -0.43 15.71 -0.40
CA HIS A 133 0.33 16.73 -1.14
C HIS A 133 1.70 17.00 -0.51
N GLY A 134 1.74 17.17 0.82
CA GLY A 134 2.98 17.41 1.56
C GLY A 134 3.99 16.26 1.44
N ALA A 135 3.54 15.02 1.59
CA ALA A 135 4.40 13.83 1.50
C ALA A 135 4.96 13.62 0.09
N LEU A 136 4.12 13.80 -0.93
CA LEU A 136 4.55 13.77 -2.32
C LEU A 136 5.60 14.85 -2.61
N LYS A 137 5.42 16.06 -2.06
CA LYS A 137 6.39 17.14 -2.22
C LYS A 137 7.71 16.86 -1.49
N ALA A 138 7.66 16.12 -0.39
CA ALA A 138 8.83 15.66 0.35
C ALA A 138 9.55 14.49 -0.32
N GLY A 139 8.97 13.89 -1.37
CA GLY A 139 9.58 12.81 -2.16
C GLY A 139 9.17 11.39 -1.74
N ALA A 140 8.11 11.22 -0.93
CA ALA A 140 7.59 9.90 -0.56
C ALA A 140 6.47 9.47 -1.51
N PHE A 141 6.52 8.22 -2.01
CA PHE A 141 5.42 7.67 -2.80
C PHE A 141 4.20 7.50 -1.91
N SER A 142 3.13 8.23 -2.21
CA SER A 142 2.00 8.32 -1.30
C SER A 142 0.68 8.04 -2.01
N THR A 143 -0.20 7.33 -1.30
CA THR A 143 -1.52 6.92 -1.80
C THR A 143 -2.64 7.31 -0.84
N THR A 144 -3.88 7.27 -1.32
CA THR A 144 -5.08 7.46 -0.50
C THR A 144 -6.25 6.69 -1.08
N PHE A 145 -7.26 6.43 -0.24
CA PHE A 145 -8.48 5.70 -0.58
C PHE A 145 -9.67 6.60 -0.28
N THR A 146 -10.57 6.79 -1.24
CA THR A 146 -11.73 7.67 -1.04
C THR A 146 -12.92 7.33 -1.95
N ALA A 147 -14.03 8.03 -1.77
CA ALA A 147 -15.25 7.89 -2.56
C ALA A 147 -16.12 9.16 -2.43
N SER A 148 -16.94 9.47 -3.45
CA SER A 148 -18.06 10.43 -3.37
C SER A 148 -17.67 11.78 -2.71
N GLN A 149 -18.30 12.13 -1.58
CA GLN A 149 -18.07 13.37 -0.84
C GLN A 149 -16.62 13.55 -0.41
N GLY A 150 -15.94 12.45 -0.09
CA GLY A 150 -14.54 12.48 0.28
C GLY A 150 -13.67 12.97 -0.88
N LEU A 151 -13.93 12.49 -2.10
CA LEU A 151 -13.20 12.94 -3.28
C LEU A 151 -13.44 14.43 -3.56
N LEU A 152 -14.66 14.94 -3.34
CA LEU A 152 -14.95 16.38 -3.48
C LEU A 152 -14.07 17.23 -2.56
N LEU A 153 -13.83 16.77 -1.33
CA LEU A 153 -12.97 17.46 -0.37
C LEU A 153 -11.48 17.42 -0.77
N MET A 154 -11.08 16.48 -1.62
CA MET A 154 -9.71 16.39 -2.14
C MET A 154 -9.45 17.30 -3.35
N ILE A 155 -10.48 17.75 -4.07
CA ILE A 155 -10.35 18.54 -5.31
C ILE A 155 -9.38 19.72 -5.20
N PRO A 156 -9.42 20.57 -4.16
CA PRO A 156 -8.49 21.70 -4.05
C PRO A 156 -7.01 21.27 -4.04
N ASN A 157 -6.68 20.17 -3.36
CA ASN A 157 -5.33 19.63 -3.33
C ASN A 157 -4.98 18.86 -4.61
N MET A 158 -5.95 18.23 -5.28
CA MET A 158 -5.74 17.60 -6.59
C MET A 158 -5.20 18.61 -7.62
N TYR A 159 -5.72 19.85 -7.64
CA TYR A 159 -5.19 20.91 -8.50
C TYR A 159 -3.72 21.23 -8.20
N LYS A 160 -3.32 21.25 -6.92
CA LYS A 160 -1.92 21.50 -6.54
C LYS A 160 -1.01 20.33 -6.91
N ILE A 161 -1.43 19.09 -6.59
CA ILE A 161 -0.70 17.87 -6.92
C ILE A 161 -0.48 17.78 -8.44
N ALA A 162 -1.53 17.99 -9.24
CA ALA A 162 -1.45 17.97 -10.70
C ALA A 162 -0.62 19.15 -11.24
N GLY A 163 -0.81 20.36 -10.71
CA GLY A 163 -0.06 21.54 -11.14
C GLY A 163 1.44 21.46 -10.84
N GLU A 164 1.82 20.72 -9.80
CA GLU A 164 3.21 20.47 -9.42
C GLU A 164 3.79 19.18 -10.04
N LEU A 165 3.00 18.47 -10.87
CA LEU A 165 3.38 17.22 -11.55
C LEU A 165 3.90 16.13 -10.59
N LEU A 166 3.25 16.01 -9.43
CA LEU A 166 3.65 15.03 -8.42
C LEU A 166 3.06 13.64 -8.71
N PRO A 167 3.86 12.56 -8.67
CA PRO A 167 3.40 11.22 -8.97
C PRO A 167 2.50 10.70 -7.85
N CYS A 168 1.21 10.55 -8.11
CA CYS A 168 0.22 10.15 -7.10
C CYS A 168 -0.80 9.18 -7.69
N VAL A 169 -1.23 8.22 -6.86
CA VAL A 169 -2.38 7.34 -7.16
C VAL A 169 -3.43 7.54 -6.07
N MET A 170 -4.67 7.85 -6.50
CA MET A 170 -5.83 7.91 -5.62
C MET A 170 -6.76 6.74 -6.00
N HIS A 171 -6.99 5.82 -5.07
CA HIS A 171 -7.87 4.68 -5.30
C HIS A 171 -9.30 5.06 -4.91
N VAL A 172 -10.18 5.16 -5.91
CA VAL A 172 -11.55 5.63 -5.73
C VAL A 172 -12.53 4.48 -5.94
N ALA A 173 -13.24 4.09 -4.88
CA ALA A 173 -14.41 3.24 -5.01
C ALA A 173 -15.59 4.13 -5.42
N ALA A 174 -15.82 4.26 -6.73
CA ALA A 174 -16.78 5.21 -7.30
C ALA A 174 -18.18 5.03 -6.69
N ARG A 175 -18.75 6.14 -6.20
CA ARG A 175 -19.98 6.19 -5.40
C ARG A 175 -20.70 7.50 -5.66
N ALA A 176 -22.03 7.41 -5.77
CA ALA A 176 -22.94 8.53 -5.95
C ALA A 176 -22.64 9.74 -5.06
N LEU A 177 -22.70 10.94 -5.63
CA LEU A 177 -22.77 12.17 -4.85
C LEU A 177 -24.15 12.33 -4.20
N ALA A 178 -24.18 12.94 -3.02
CA ALA A 178 -25.43 13.31 -2.37
C ALA A 178 -26.08 14.48 -3.14
N GLY A 179 -27.09 14.17 -3.95
CA GLY A 179 -27.95 15.14 -4.61
C GLY A 179 -29.23 15.38 -3.79
N GLN A 180 -30.36 14.91 -4.30
CA GLN A 180 -31.66 14.93 -3.59
C GLN A 180 -31.69 14.04 -2.34
N ALA A 181 -30.84 13.01 -2.29
CA ALA A 181 -30.70 12.06 -1.20
C ALA A 181 -29.27 11.51 -1.18
N LEU A 182 -28.85 10.97 -0.03
CA LEU A 182 -27.60 10.22 0.08
C LEU A 182 -27.74 8.86 -0.60
N SER A 183 -26.72 8.45 -1.34
CA SER A 183 -26.57 7.09 -1.86
C SER A 183 -25.16 6.58 -1.56
N ILE A 184 -25.09 5.36 -1.03
CA ILE A 184 -23.83 4.65 -0.77
C ILE A 184 -23.41 3.73 -1.93
N PHE A 185 -24.20 3.69 -3.00
CA PHE A 185 -24.02 2.78 -4.12
C PHE A 185 -23.19 3.40 -5.24
N GLY A 186 -22.66 2.52 -6.08
CA GLY A 186 -21.74 2.89 -7.15
C GLY A 186 -22.41 3.58 -8.33
N ASP A 187 -21.84 4.72 -8.72
CA ASP A 187 -21.98 5.38 -10.01
C ASP A 187 -20.72 6.26 -10.23
N HIS A 188 -20.69 7.05 -11.31
CA HIS A 188 -19.54 7.91 -11.66
C HIS A 188 -19.84 9.42 -11.52
N SER A 189 -20.75 9.80 -10.62
CA SER A 189 -21.13 11.20 -10.40
C SER A 189 -20.14 12.00 -9.55
#